data_AF-A0A6A7RXD5-F1
#
_entry.id   AF-A0A6A7RXD5-F1
#
_cell.length_a   1.000
_cell.length_b   1.000
_cell.length_c   1.000
_cell.angle_alpha   90.00
_cell.angle_beta   90.00
_cell.angle_gamma   90.00
#
_symmetry.space_group_name_H-M   'P 1'
#
loop_
_entity.id
_entity.type
_entity.pdbx_description
1 polymer ?
#
loop_
_entity_poly.entity_id
_entity_poly.type
_entity_poly.pdbx_seq_one_letter_code
_entity_poly.pdbx_strand_id
1 'polypeptide(L)'
;MADQIIRSETSISVIRRRKPRSLAERLWERVDTSSSPGGCWLWTGATIGGRYGQIRRDPVGNDVQGKKTTTHRVAWELTYGVIPPGMHICHRCDTPRCVNPAHLWLGTHADNLADMKAKGRAARGERSGTARLNTKQVQIIKRLLTSGACGVQELSTLAGVSSSTIDAIKHQKIWRHVDAGL
;
A
#
# COMPACT_ATOMS: atom_id res chain seq x y z
N MET A 1 27.85 -67.19 42.98
CA MET A 1 26.88 -66.14 43.38
C MET A 1 26.94 -65.07 42.31
N ALA A 2 25.84 -64.89 41.59
CA ALA A 2 25.79 -64.25 40.28
C ALA A 2 25.89 -62.72 40.35
N ASP A 3 26.63 -62.16 39.40
CA ASP A 3 26.76 -60.74 39.10
C ASP A 3 25.40 -60.09 38.82
N GLN A 4 25.10 -59.02 39.56
CA GLN A 4 24.10 -58.02 39.18
C GLN A 4 24.82 -56.90 38.42
N ILE A 5 24.57 -56.80 37.12
CA ILE A 5 24.80 -55.56 36.35
C ILE A 5 23.45 -55.08 35.84
N ILE A 6 22.91 -54.07 36.54
CA ILE A 6 21.75 -53.30 36.12
C ILE A 6 22.17 -52.46 34.92
N ARG A 7 21.65 -52.77 33.72
CA ARG A 7 21.75 -51.88 32.56
C ARG A 7 20.53 -50.97 32.55
N SER A 8 20.75 -49.69 32.83
CA SER A 8 19.74 -48.65 32.71
C SER A 8 19.45 -48.37 31.24
N GLU A 9 18.19 -48.53 30.84
CA GLU A 9 17.73 -48.15 29.51
C GLU A 9 17.52 -46.63 29.46
N THR A 10 18.43 -45.93 28.78
CA THR A 10 18.29 -44.50 28.51
C THR A 10 17.15 -44.29 27.51
N SER A 11 16.01 -43.79 27.99
CA SER A 11 14.90 -43.34 27.15
C SER A 11 15.34 -42.18 26.24
N ILE A 12 15.47 -42.45 24.94
CA ILE A 12 15.71 -41.42 23.93
C ILE A 12 14.40 -40.67 23.68
N SER A 13 14.30 -39.45 24.20
CA SER A 13 13.23 -38.52 23.84
C SER A 13 13.39 -38.10 22.37
N VAL A 14 12.55 -38.64 21.50
CA VAL A 14 12.48 -38.21 20.10
C VAL A 14 11.85 -36.82 20.08
N ILE A 15 12.68 -35.78 19.87
CA ILE A 15 12.21 -34.41 19.61
C ILE A 15 11.42 -34.42 18.30
N ARG A 16 10.10 -34.55 18.40
CA ARG A 16 9.19 -34.38 17.25
C ARG A 16 9.27 -32.93 16.80
N ARG A 17 9.98 -32.65 15.70
CA ARG A 17 9.96 -31.32 15.07
C ARG A 17 8.52 -30.97 14.71
N ARG A 18 8.01 -29.85 15.24
CA ARG A 18 6.68 -29.34 14.85
C ARG A 18 6.69 -29.08 13.35
N LYS A 19 5.66 -29.56 12.63
CA LYS A 19 5.46 -29.22 11.22
C LYS A 19 5.38 -27.69 11.09
N PRO A 20 6.08 -27.07 10.13
CA PRO A 20 5.91 -25.64 9.90
C PRO A 20 4.47 -25.36 9.46
N ARG A 21 3.89 -24.27 9.96
CA ARG A 21 2.59 -23.76 9.50
C ARG A 21 2.66 -23.43 8.01
N SER A 22 1.67 -23.89 7.25
CA SER A 22 1.46 -23.57 5.85
C SER A 22 1.30 -22.07 5.62
N LEU A 23 1.50 -21.61 4.38
CA LEU A 23 1.22 -20.22 4.00
C LEU A 23 -0.21 -19.79 4.33
N ALA A 24 -1.20 -20.67 4.12
CA ALA A 24 -2.60 -20.39 4.40
C ALA A 24 -2.87 -20.19 5.90
N GLU A 25 -2.37 -21.09 6.76
CA GLU A 25 -2.49 -20.95 8.22
C GLU A 25 -1.83 -19.65 8.68
N ARG A 26 -0.58 -19.40 8.25
CA ARG A 26 0.16 -18.18 8.61
C ARG A 26 -0.53 -16.89 8.17
N LEU A 27 -1.30 -16.93 7.08
CA LEU A 27 -2.11 -15.82 6.62
C LEU A 27 -3.35 -15.67 7.52
N TRP A 28 -4.23 -16.66 7.53
CA TRP A 28 -5.57 -16.52 8.11
C TRP A 28 -5.58 -16.39 9.64
N GLU A 29 -4.57 -16.92 10.34
CA GLU A 29 -4.41 -16.72 11.79
C GLU A 29 -4.10 -15.27 12.19
N ARG A 30 -3.69 -14.42 11.24
CA ARG A 30 -3.33 -13.00 11.47
C ARG A 30 -4.28 -12.05 10.74
N VAL A 31 -5.51 -12.49 10.53
CA VAL A 31 -6.54 -11.69 9.89
C VAL A 31 -7.63 -11.37 10.90
N ASP A 32 -7.78 -10.08 11.18
CA ASP A 32 -8.89 -9.56 11.97
C ASP A 32 -10.11 -9.34 11.07
N THR A 33 -11.20 -10.03 11.38
CA THR A 33 -12.48 -9.96 10.64
C THR A 33 -13.58 -9.23 11.44
N SER A 34 -13.23 -8.60 12.57
CA SER A 34 -14.18 -7.99 13.50
C SER A 34 -14.86 -6.71 13.00
N SER A 35 -14.42 -6.13 11.88
CA SER A 35 -14.86 -4.80 11.43
C SER A 35 -16.37 -4.73 11.14
N SER A 36 -16.91 -5.68 10.37
CA SER A 36 -18.34 -5.84 10.08
C SER A 36 -18.58 -7.10 9.23
N PRO A 37 -19.82 -7.65 9.19
CA PRO A 37 -20.18 -8.68 8.22
C PRO A 37 -19.91 -8.18 6.78
N GLY A 38 -19.10 -8.92 6.02
CA GLY A 38 -18.67 -8.52 4.68
C GLY A 38 -17.68 -7.35 4.64
N GLY A 39 -17.19 -6.88 5.80
CA GLY A 39 -16.24 -5.78 5.91
C GLY A 39 -14.81 -6.14 5.51
N CYS A 40 -13.89 -5.21 5.78
CA CYS A 40 -12.47 -5.46 5.56
C CYS A 40 -11.95 -6.56 6.49
N TRP A 41 -11.15 -7.47 5.93
CA TRP A 41 -10.39 -8.45 6.69
C TRP A 41 -8.97 -7.94 6.83
N LEU A 42 -8.60 -7.44 8.01
CA LEU A 42 -7.38 -6.67 8.20
C LEU A 42 -6.21 -7.56 8.61
N TRP A 43 -5.14 -7.51 7.83
CA TRP A 43 -3.87 -8.12 8.21
C TRP A 43 -3.25 -7.40 9.42
N THR A 44 -2.93 -8.18 10.46
CA THR A 44 -2.36 -7.67 11.73
C THR A 44 -0.85 -7.92 11.87
N GLY A 45 -0.22 -8.56 10.88
CA GLY A 45 1.22 -8.84 10.88
C GLY A 45 2.09 -7.74 10.26
N ALA A 46 3.28 -8.14 9.79
CA ALA A 46 4.26 -7.23 9.19
C ALA A 46 3.73 -6.48 7.97
N THR A 47 4.18 -5.24 7.78
CA THR A 47 3.78 -4.39 6.65
C THR A 47 4.99 -3.80 5.94
N ILE A 48 4.81 -3.42 4.67
CA ILE A 48 5.77 -2.61 3.91
C ILE A 48 5.28 -1.15 3.86
N GLY A 49 6.15 -0.24 4.29
CA GLY A 49 5.85 1.20 4.36
C GLY A 49 4.64 1.55 5.22
N GLY A 50 4.30 0.71 6.22
CA GLY A 50 3.11 0.89 7.06
C GLY A 50 1.77 0.68 6.34
N ARG A 51 1.79 0.27 5.06
CA ARG A 51 0.60 0.20 4.19
C ARG A 51 0.21 -1.22 3.87
N TYR A 52 0.97 -1.88 3.02
CA TYR A 52 0.58 -3.21 2.54
C TYR A 52 1.05 -4.30 3.49
N GLY A 53 0.17 -5.25 3.80
CA GLY A 53 0.57 -6.44 4.54
C GLY A 53 1.61 -7.25 3.76
N GLN A 54 2.60 -7.80 4.48
CA GLN A 54 3.70 -8.57 3.93
C GLN A 54 3.81 -9.93 4.64
N ILE A 55 4.00 -10.99 3.85
CA ILE A 55 4.20 -12.36 4.32
C ILE A 55 5.26 -13.05 3.46
N ARG A 56 5.96 -14.05 4.00
CA ARG A 56 6.87 -14.90 3.23
C ARG A 56 6.12 -16.12 2.69
N ARG A 57 6.32 -16.48 1.42
CA ARG A 57 5.86 -17.77 0.89
C ARG A 57 6.62 -18.92 1.52
N ASP A 58 6.15 -20.14 1.30
CA ASP A 58 6.89 -21.32 1.69
C ASP A 58 8.21 -21.37 0.89
N PRO A 59 9.30 -21.89 1.49
CA PRO A 59 10.59 -21.99 0.81
C PRO A 59 10.49 -22.94 -0.40
N VAL A 60 11.20 -22.63 -1.49
CA VAL A 60 11.21 -23.43 -2.73
C VAL A 60 12.65 -23.57 -3.23
N GLY A 61 13.04 -24.78 -3.60
CA GLY A 61 14.40 -25.08 -4.05
C GLY A 61 15.42 -24.84 -2.93
N ASN A 62 16.47 -24.06 -3.23
CA ASN A 62 17.54 -23.73 -2.29
C ASN A 62 17.23 -22.51 -1.40
N ASP A 63 16.05 -21.87 -1.55
CA ASP A 63 15.64 -20.79 -0.66
C ASP A 63 15.26 -21.39 0.70
N VAL A 64 15.91 -20.93 1.78
CA VAL A 64 15.67 -21.40 3.15
C VAL A 64 14.61 -20.57 3.87
N GLN A 65 14.35 -19.34 3.41
CA GLN A 65 13.47 -18.38 4.11
C GLN A 65 12.12 -18.15 3.40
N GLY A 66 12.03 -18.42 2.10
CA GLY A 66 10.86 -18.12 1.30
C GLY A 66 10.81 -16.64 0.84
N LYS A 67 10.32 -16.42 -0.39
CA LYS A 67 10.19 -15.10 -0.99
C LYS A 67 9.11 -14.25 -0.28
N LYS A 68 9.44 -12.98 0.01
CA LYS A 68 8.47 -11.98 0.51
C LYS A 68 7.45 -11.64 -0.58
N THR A 69 6.17 -11.53 -0.20
CA THR A 69 5.06 -11.14 -1.06
C THR A 69 4.02 -10.34 -0.27
N THR A 70 3.06 -9.71 -0.94
CA THR A 70 1.97 -8.99 -0.29
C THR A 70 0.84 -9.93 0.10
N THR A 71 0.21 -9.68 1.25
CA THR A 71 -0.82 -10.57 1.82
C THR A 71 -2.10 -10.61 0.99
N HIS A 72 -2.51 -9.51 0.36
CA HIS A 72 -3.67 -9.49 -0.53
C HIS A 72 -3.46 -10.35 -1.79
N ARG A 73 -2.23 -10.46 -2.31
CA ARG A 73 -1.93 -11.36 -3.43
C ARG A 73 -2.03 -12.83 -3.00
N VAL A 74 -1.54 -13.14 -1.80
CA VAL A 74 -1.66 -14.49 -1.24
C VAL A 74 -3.12 -14.85 -0.98
N ALA A 75 -3.91 -13.93 -0.40
CA ALA A 75 -5.34 -14.14 -0.19
C ALA A 75 -6.07 -14.42 -1.51
N TRP A 76 -5.79 -13.63 -2.56
CA TRP A 76 -6.32 -13.90 -3.89
C TRP A 76 -5.95 -15.30 -4.39
N GLU A 77 -4.67 -15.66 -4.34
CA GLU A 77 -4.22 -16.94 -4.88
C GLU A 77 -4.76 -18.16 -4.11
N LEU A 78 -4.91 -18.04 -2.80
CA LEU A 78 -5.50 -19.10 -1.97
C LEU A 78 -7.00 -19.28 -2.24
N THR A 79 -7.71 -18.23 -2.69
CA THR A 79 -9.16 -18.27 -2.93
C THR A 79 -9.52 -18.53 -4.39
N TYR A 80 -8.80 -17.92 -5.33
CA TYR A 80 -9.14 -17.91 -6.76
C TYR A 80 -8.05 -18.51 -7.65
N GLY A 81 -6.87 -18.81 -7.11
CA GLY A 81 -5.75 -19.36 -7.86
C GLY A 81 -4.82 -18.32 -8.50
N VAL A 82 -4.03 -18.77 -9.47
CA VAL A 82 -2.87 -18.04 -10.01
C VAL A 82 -3.27 -16.66 -10.54
N ILE A 83 -2.48 -15.64 -10.19
CA ILE A 83 -2.58 -14.29 -10.76
C ILE A 83 -1.97 -14.33 -12.17
N PRO A 84 -2.72 -14.04 -13.24
CA PRO A 84 -2.17 -14.04 -14.59
C PRO A 84 -1.00 -13.06 -14.75
N PRO A 85 -0.03 -13.34 -15.65
CA PRO A 85 1.06 -12.41 -15.95
C PRO A 85 0.53 -11.03 -16.35
N GLY A 86 1.19 -9.97 -15.89
CA GLY A 86 0.78 -8.59 -16.16
C GLY A 86 -0.43 -8.09 -15.37
N MET A 87 -1.08 -8.94 -14.56
CA MET A 87 -2.21 -8.54 -13.73
C MET A 87 -1.80 -8.16 -12.31
N HIS A 88 -2.53 -7.22 -11.75
CA HIS A 88 -2.42 -6.71 -10.39
C HIS A 88 -3.65 -7.07 -9.58
N ILE A 89 -3.46 -7.20 -8.27
CA ILE A 89 -4.56 -7.32 -7.32
C ILE A 89 -4.84 -5.94 -6.73
N CYS A 90 -6.04 -5.46 -6.99
CA CYS A 90 -6.49 -4.12 -6.65
C CYS A 90 -7.58 -4.18 -5.58
N HIS A 91 -7.65 -3.14 -4.74
CA HIS A 91 -8.64 -3.05 -3.66
C HIS A 91 -9.85 -2.23 -4.09
N ARG A 92 -11.05 -2.77 -3.92
CA ARG A 92 -12.30 -1.98 -4.02
C ARG A 92 -12.43 -1.00 -2.85
N CYS A 93 -12.06 -1.45 -1.65
CA CYS A 93 -12.17 -0.73 -0.38
C CYS A 93 -11.04 0.26 -0.09
N ASP A 94 -10.02 0.36 -0.97
CA ASP A 94 -8.82 1.20 -0.80
C ASP A 94 -8.09 1.07 0.55
N THR A 95 -8.26 -0.06 1.24
CA THR A 95 -7.65 -0.36 2.53
C THR A 95 -6.44 -1.28 2.30
N PRO A 96 -5.18 -0.79 2.35
CA PRO A 96 -4.00 -1.56 1.91
C PRO A 96 -3.71 -2.85 2.71
N ARG A 97 -4.20 -2.91 3.96
CA ARG A 97 -4.11 -4.09 4.84
C ARG A 97 -5.26 -5.09 4.65
N CYS A 98 -6.27 -4.76 3.85
CA CYS A 98 -7.40 -5.64 3.61
C CYS A 98 -6.96 -6.84 2.76
N VAL A 99 -7.36 -8.04 3.19
CA VAL A 99 -7.13 -9.31 2.50
C VAL A 99 -8.43 -10.06 2.21
N ASN A 100 -9.60 -9.42 2.40
CA ASN A 100 -10.89 -10.02 2.07
C ASN A 100 -10.96 -10.25 0.54
N PRO A 101 -11.04 -11.50 0.04
CA PRO A 101 -11.08 -11.77 -1.40
C PRO A 101 -12.22 -11.05 -2.13
N ALA A 102 -13.37 -10.86 -1.47
CA ALA A 102 -14.50 -10.11 -2.04
C ALA A 102 -14.21 -8.61 -2.25
N HIS A 103 -13.23 -8.06 -1.53
CA HIS A 103 -12.76 -6.68 -1.70
C HIS A 103 -11.61 -6.54 -2.71
N LEU A 104 -11.17 -7.65 -3.30
CA LEU A 104 -10.09 -7.70 -4.27
C LEU A 104 -10.62 -7.91 -5.69
N TRP A 105 -9.86 -7.45 -6.68
CA TRP A 105 -10.13 -7.70 -8.09
C TRP A 105 -8.83 -7.74 -8.90
N LEU A 106 -8.86 -8.45 -10.03
CA LEU A 106 -7.77 -8.47 -11.01
C LEU A 106 -7.90 -7.28 -11.95
N GLY A 107 -6.85 -6.47 -12.03
CA GLY A 107 -6.79 -5.33 -12.95
C GLY A 107 -5.43 -5.23 -13.61
N THR A 108 -5.39 -4.60 -14.78
CA THR A 108 -4.14 -4.14 -15.38
C THR A 108 -3.61 -2.93 -14.61
N HIS A 109 -2.36 -2.54 -14.92
CA HIS A 109 -1.81 -1.28 -14.42
C HIS A 109 -2.66 -0.08 -14.84
N ALA A 110 -3.19 -0.08 -16.08
CA ALA A 110 -4.06 0.97 -16.59
C ALA A 110 -5.38 1.05 -15.81
N ASP A 111 -5.99 -0.09 -15.50
CA ASP A 111 -7.23 -0.14 -14.70
C ASP A 111 -7.01 0.41 -13.29
N ASN A 112 -5.89 0.06 -12.65
CA ASN A 112 -5.55 0.57 -11.33
C ASN A 112 -5.32 2.10 -11.33
N LEU A 113 -4.69 2.64 -12.38
CA LEU A 113 -4.52 4.08 -12.55
C LEU A 113 -5.86 4.78 -12.81
N ALA A 114 -6.75 4.17 -13.60
CA ALA A 114 -8.10 4.69 -13.84
C ALA A 114 -8.93 4.71 -12.56
N ASP A 115 -8.92 3.64 -11.76
CA ASP A 115 -9.58 3.56 -10.45
C ASP A 115 -9.04 4.64 -9.48
N MET A 116 -7.72 4.78 -9.39
CA MET A 116 -7.08 5.83 -8.58
C MET A 116 -7.55 7.23 -8.99
N LYS A 117 -7.66 7.50 -10.30
CA LYS A 117 -8.12 8.79 -10.83
C LYS A 117 -9.60 9.01 -10.54
N ALA A 118 -10.45 8.01 -10.78
CA ALA A 118 -11.89 8.06 -10.51
C ALA A 118 -12.18 8.36 -9.04
N LYS A 119 -11.39 7.80 -8.12
CA LYS A 119 -11.48 8.02 -6.67
C LYS A 119 -10.79 9.29 -6.17
N GLY A 120 -10.26 10.13 -7.06
CA GLY A 120 -9.58 11.37 -6.68
C GLY A 120 -8.29 11.17 -5.88
N ARG A 121 -7.71 9.96 -5.89
CA ARG A 121 -6.51 9.61 -5.10
C ARG A 121 -5.21 10.05 -5.76
N ALA A 122 -5.26 10.41 -7.05
CA ALA A 122 -4.11 10.94 -7.77
C ALA A 122 -3.46 12.11 -6.99
N ALA A 123 -2.14 12.12 -6.94
CA ALA A 123 -1.38 13.22 -6.33
C ALA A 123 -1.70 14.52 -7.07
N ARG A 124 -2.01 15.57 -6.31
CA ARG A 124 -2.30 16.92 -6.83
C ARG A 124 -1.82 17.96 -5.83
N GLY A 125 -1.53 19.16 -6.33
CA GLY A 125 -1.00 20.25 -5.50
C GLY A 125 0.32 19.85 -4.85
N GLU A 126 0.46 20.13 -3.56
CA GLU A 126 1.67 19.85 -2.77
C GLU A 126 1.99 18.36 -2.63
N ARG A 127 1.02 17.46 -2.89
CA ARG A 127 1.28 16.01 -2.92
C ARG A 127 2.00 15.56 -4.19
N SER A 128 2.10 16.41 -5.21
CA SER A 128 2.87 16.11 -6.42
C SER A 128 4.36 16.19 -6.12
N GLY A 129 5.13 15.16 -6.50
CA GLY A 129 6.58 15.13 -6.28
C GLY A 129 7.36 16.23 -7.01
N THR A 130 6.72 16.92 -7.98
CA THR A 130 7.29 18.05 -8.71
C THR A 130 6.76 19.41 -8.23
N ALA A 131 5.93 19.44 -7.18
CA ALA A 131 5.36 20.69 -6.68
C ALA A 131 6.45 21.61 -6.15
N ARG A 132 6.50 22.84 -6.69
CA ARG A 132 7.36 23.93 -6.21
C ARG A 132 6.63 24.93 -5.32
N LEU A 133 5.31 24.82 -5.25
CA LEU A 133 4.44 25.68 -4.46
C LEU A 133 3.64 24.81 -3.49
N ASN A 134 3.21 25.42 -2.38
CA ASN A 134 2.24 24.86 -1.45
C ASN A 134 0.90 25.60 -1.53
N THR A 135 -0.11 25.06 -0.84
CA THR A 135 -1.47 25.62 -0.83
C THR A 135 -1.52 27.10 -0.44
N LYS A 136 -0.75 27.52 0.58
CA LYS A 136 -0.73 28.92 1.06
C LYS A 136 -0.10 29.87 0.04
N GLN A 137 1.01 29.46 -0.58
CA GLN A 137 1.64 30.27 -1.63
C GLN A 137 0.69 30.48 -2.81
N VAL A 138 -0.04 29.43 -3.20
CA VAL A 138 -1.02 29.53 -4.29
C VAL A 138 -2.21 30.41 -3.91
N GLN A 139 -2.70 30.36 -2.67
CA GLN A 139 -3.72 31.29 -2.17
C GLN A 139 -3.27 32.75 -2.31
N ILE A 140 -2.05 33.06 -1.86
CA ILE A 140 -1.47 34.41 -1.97
C ILE A 140 -1.35 34.83 -3.43
N ILE A 141 -0.78 33.97 -4.29
CA ILE A 141 -0.66 34.23 -5.74
C ILE A 141 -2.04 34.53 -6.34
N LYS A 142 -3.06 33.73 -6.03
CA LYS A 142 -4.43 33.95 -6.53
C LYS A 142 -5.02 35.27 -6.04
N ARG A 143 -4.82 35.63 -4.77
CA ARG A 143 -5.28 36.93 -4.21
C ARG A 143 -4.63 38.10 -4.93
N LEU A 144 -3.31 38.09 -5.09
CA LEU A 144 -2.55 39.17 -5.74
C LEU A 144 -2.88 39.31 -7.23
N LEU A 145 -3.10 38.20 -7.93
CA LEU A 145 -3.59 38.23 -9.31
C LEU A 145 -5.01 38.79 -9.41
N THR A 146 -5.89 38.44 -8.47
CA THR A 146 -7.29 38.87 -8.48
C THR A 146 -7.42 40.36 -8.14
N SER A 147 -6.62 40.86 -7.21
CA SER A 147 -6.58 42.29 -6.86
C SER A 147 -5.87 43.15 -7.89
N GLY A 148 -5.16 42.55 -8.84
CA GLY A 148 -4.29 43.26 -9.79
C GLY A 148 -3.05 43.88 -9.13
N ALA A 149 -2.76 43.54 -7.87
CA ALA A 149 -1.64 44.12 -7.12
C ALA A 149 -0.27 43.68 -7.64
N CYS A 150 -0.19 42.51 -8.29
CA CYS A 150 1.04 42.02 -8.90
C CYS A 150 0.77 41.40 -10.27
N GLY A 151 1.70 41.64 -11.20
CA GLY A 151 1.73 40.99 -12.49
C GLY A 151 2.29 39.57 -12.44
N VAL A 152 2.10 38.82 -13.53
CA VAL A 152 2.60 37.44 -13.67
C VAL A 152 4.13 37.36 -13.48
N GLN A 153 4.87 38.33 -14.02
CA GLN A 153 6.33 38.32 -13.98
C GLN A 153 6.88 38.59 -12.56
N GLU A 154 6.26 39.50 -11.82
CA GLU A 154 6.63 39.81 -10.43
C GLU A 154 6.40 38.59 -9.53
N LEU A 155 5.23 37.95 -9.67
CA LEU A 155 4.89 36.74 -8.92
C LEU A 155 5.78 35.55 -9.28
N SER A 156 6.20 35.44 -10.54
CA SER A 156 7.16 34.43 -10.99
C SER A 156 8.48 34.57 -10.22
N THR A 157 9.04 35.78 -10.17
CA THR A 157 10.27 36.08 -9.45
C THR A 157 10.12 35.84 -7.95
N LEU A 158 9.06 36.36 -7.34
CA LEU A 158 8.82 36.25 -5.90
C LEU A 158 8.60 34.80 -5.43
N ALA A 159 7.89 34.00 -6.23
CA ALA A 159 7.59 32.62 -5.88
C ALA A 159 8.64 31.61 -6.36
N GLY A 160 9.67 32.04 -7.11
CA GLY A 160 10.73 31.18 -7.61
C GLY A 160 10.24 30.12 -8.60
N VAL A 161 9.20 30.43 -9.39
CA VAL A 161 8.63 29.53 -10.41
C VAL A 161 8.50 30.23 -11.74
N SER A 162 8.42 29.48 -12.84
CA SER A 162 8.26 30.07 -14.18
C SER A 162 6.99 30.92 -14.32
N SER A 163 7.02 31.95 -15.16
CA SER A 163 5.84 32.74 -15.52
C SER A 163 4.71 31.87 -16.09
N SER A 164 5.05 30.79 -16.81
CA SER A 164 4.08 29.78 -17.28
C SER A 164 3.35 29.06 -16.13
N THR A 165 4.03 28.83 -15.00
CA THR A 165 3.40 28.25 -13.80
C THR A 165 2.38 29.22 -13.21
N ILE A 166 2.73 30.50 -13.11
CA ILE A 166 1.83 31.54 -12.61
C ILE A 166 0.64 31.72 -13.56
N ASP A 167 0.87 31.73 -14.87
CA ASP A 167 -0.18 31.79 -15.90
C ASP A 167 -1.13 30.59 -15.81
N ALA A 168 -0.60 29.39 -15.63
CA ALA A 168 -1.41 28.19 -15.44
C ALA A 168 -2.23 28.23 -14.14
N ILE A 169 -1.76 28.91 -13.07
CA ILE A 169 -2.55 29.16 -11.86
C ILE A 169 -3.64 30.20 -12.14
N LYS A 170 -3.28 31.31 -12.80
CA LYS A 170 -4.20 32.40 -13.20
C LYS A 170 -5.39 31.87 -14.00
N HIS A 171 -5.13 31.02 -14.97
CA HIS A 171 -6.14 30.40 -15.83
C HIS A 171 -6.75 29.12 -15.26
N GLN A 172 -6.54 28.83 -13.96
CA GLN A 172 -7.08 27.64 -13.29
C GLN A 172 -6.77 26.35 -14.06
N LYS A 173 -5.61 26.23 -14.71
CA LYS A 173 -5.17 25.00 -15.37
C LYS A 173 -4.58 24.02 -14.36
N ILE A 174 -3.85 24.54 -13.38
CA ILE A 174 -3.28 23.82 -12.24
C ILE A 174 -3.79 24.43 -10.93
N TRP A 175 -3.68 23.68 -9.82
CA TRP A 175 -4.18 24.12 -8.50
C TRP A 175 -5.65 24.57 -8.46
N ARG A 176 -6.50 23.96 -9.31
CA ARG A 176 -7.96 24.22 -9.39
C ARG A 176 -8.72 24.01 -8.08
N HIS A 177 -8.19 23.17 -7.21
CA HIS A 177 -8.82 22.78 -5.95
C HIS A 177 -8.46 23.72 -4.78
N VAL A 178 -7.65 24.75 -5.03
CA VAL A 178 -7.24 25.74 -4.02
C VAL A 178 -7.91 27.04 -4.36
N ASP A 179 -8.86 27.48 -3.54
CA ASP A 179 -9.45 28.80 -3.69
C ASP A 179 -8.48 29.89 -3.22
N ALA A 180 -8.75 31.15 -3.56
CA ALA A 180 -7.92 32.27 -3.09
C ALA A 180 -7.92 32.38 -1.56
N GLY A 181 -8.91 31.79 -0.88
CA GLY A 181 -9.20 31.97 0.54
C GLY A 181 -9.66 33.40 0.78
N LEU A 182 -10.80 33.60 1.45
CA LEU A 182 -11.14 34.91 2.01
C LEU A 182 -10.49 35.00 3.39
#